data_AF-A0A067MQP8-F1
#
_entry.id   AF-A0A067MQP8-F1
#
_cell.length_a   1.000
_cell.length_b   1.000
_cell.length_c   1.000
_cell.angle_alpha   90.00
_cell.angle_beta   90.00
_cell.angle_gamma   90.00
#
_symmetry.space_group_name_H-M   'P 1'
#
loop_
_entity.id
_entity.type
_entity.pdbx_description
1 polymer ?
#
loop_
_entity_poly.entity_id
_entity_poly.type
_entity_poly.pdbx_seq_one_letter_code
_entity_poly.pdbx_strand_id
1 'polypeptide(L)'
;MKRLIGHDFDDPGVQDGMQRWPFKVVNRSGKPNIQVEVCGEIKEFSAEEITSMVMLKMKEIAEAYFGAVVTDAVVAVPASFDDSQRRAMMDAAALAGLNVLRVINEPMAAAIAYGLHWEATAGSEGSEDAESVRKVLVFDLGGGTFDLCVLSIEEGIYETVARGGHAHLGGENFTSRLVEHLVQRFKDEYKKDITTSPRDIYCLRTACERAKRALSFASRTTVEIDSLFEGIDFCATITRCEFEELCQDDFRVIMELVEETQCVSRVNKSGILEVVLVGGSTRTPRIIKLVSDFFNGAELKSYINPDEIVAYGAAIQANILGIPNFNAQDLLIFDVAPLSIGIETAGGIFTPTVPREIGPMFASGFSFRSSLPHHPAMDPPIAYMTFGGRGLYTKRNRRQGSGVMRQ
;
A
#
# COMPACT_ATOMS: atom_id res chain seq x y z
N MET A 1 -9.73 -6.82 0.84
CA MET A 1 -10.45 -5.70 1.49
C MET A 1 -9.71 -4.39 1.30
N LYS A 2 -8.40 -4.33 1.58
CA LYS A 2 -7.53 -3.17 1.29
C LYS A 2 -7.62 -2.64 -0.15
N ARG A 3 -7.96 -3.51 -1.13
CA ARG A 3 -8.23 -3.17 -2.56
C ARG A 3 -9.66 -2.67 -2.86
N LEU A 4 -10.56 -2.61 -1.88
CA LEU A 4 -11.96 -2.18 -2.02
C LEU A 4 -12.29 -0.97 -1.14
N ILE A 5 -11.67 -0.90 0.05
CA ILE A 5 -11.98 0.12 1.04
C ILE A 5 -11.78 1.53 0.47
N GLY A 6 -12.77 2.38 0.68
CA GLY A 6 -12.75 3.75 0.18
C GLY A 6 -12.77 3.90 -1.35
N HIS A 7 -12.92 2.85 -2.17
CA HIS A 7 -13.10 2.94 -3.62
C HIS A 7 -14.58 3.12 -4.01
N ASP A 8 -14.82 3.52 -5.26
CA ASP A 8 -16.15 3.52 -5.87
C ASP A 8 -16.36 2.21 -6.65
N PHE A 9 -17.61 1.78 -6.82
CA PHE A 9 -17.91 0.50 -7.46
C PHE A 9 -17.36 0.45 -8.89
N ASP A 10 -17.47 1.55 -9.63
CA ASP A 10 -17.04 1.65 -11.03
C ASP A 10 -15.54 1.92 -11.20
N ASP A 11 -14.76 1.94 -10.11
CA ASP A 11 -13.31 2.08 -10.19
C ASP A 11 -12.70 0.93 -11.02
N PRO A 12 -11.84 1.22 -12.03
CA PRO A 12 -11.24 0.19 -12.87
C PRO A 12 -10.55 -0.93 -12.08
N GLY A 13 -9.88 -0.60 -10.96
CA GLY A 13 -9.22 -1.59 -10.11
C GLY A 13 -10.22 -2.51 -9.39
N VAL A 14 -11.40 -2.00 -9.06
CA VAL A 14 -12.49 -2.79 -8.48
C VAL A 14 -13.09 -3.70 -9.54
N GLN A 15 -13.38 -3.19 -10.74
CA GLN A 15 -13.95 -3.96 -11.85
C GLN A 15 -13.02 -5.10 -12.31
N ASP A 16 -11.72 -4.84 -12.43
CA ASP A 16 -10.71 -5.85 -12.73
C ASP A 16 -10.50 -6.85 -11.58
N GLY A 17 -10.65 -6.40 -10.33
CA GLY A 17 -10.63 -7.26 -9.15
C GLY A 17 -11.79 -8.25 -9.11
N MET A 18 -13.01 -7.80 -9.42
CA MET A 18 -14.25 -8.61 -9.40
C MET A 18 -14.20 -9.82 -10.33
N GLN A 19 -13.41 -9.76 -11.41
CA GLN A 19 -13.24 -10.89 -12.33
C GLN A 19 -12.42 -12.04 -11.72
N ARG A 20 -11.65 -11.76 -10.66
CA ARG A 20 -10.68 -12.69 -10.07
C ARG A 20 -11.03 -13.09 -8.64
N TRP A 21 -11.86 -12.31 -7.95
CA TRP A 21 -12.23 -12.62 -6.57
C TRP A 21 -13.26 -13.76 -6.50
N PRO A 22 -13.13 -14.66 -5.52
CA PRO A 22 -14.05 -15.79 -5.35
C PRO A 22 -15.39 -15.38 -4.71
N PHE A 23 -15.52 -14.13 -4.26
CA PHE A 23 -16.71 -13.59 -3.61
C PHE A 23 -17.40 -12.58 -4.51
N LYS A 24 -18.72 -12.48 -4.37
CA LYS A 24 -19.54 -11.55 -5.14
C LYS A 24 -19.42 -10.14 -4.58
N VAL A 25 -19.21 -9.16 -5.46
CA VAL A 25 -19.26 -7.74 -5.14
C VAL A 25 -20.47 -7.13 -5.86
N VAL A 26 -21.26 -6.33 -5.15
CA VAL A 26 -22.48 -5.67 -5.63
C VAL A 26 -22.39 -4.16 -5.43
N ASN A 27 -23.07 -3.42 -6.31
CA ASN A 27 -23.12 -1.96 -6.22
C ASN A 27 -24.23 -1.54 -5.26
N ARG A 28 -23.83 -0.89 -4.16
CA ARG A 28 -24.76 -0.26 -3.22
C ARG A 28 -24.52 1.25 -3.23
N SER A 29 -25.40 1.98 -3.89
CA SER A 29 -25.34 3.45 -3.97
C SER A 29 -24.00 4.00 -4.49
N GLY A 30 -23.40 3.34 -5.47
CA GLY A 30 -22.11 3.71 -6.05
C GLY A 30 -20.89 3.14 -5.32
N LYS A 31 -21.07 2.40 -4.21
CA LYS A 31 -20.00 1.78 -3.44
C LYS A 31 -19.98 0.26 -3.60
N PRO A 32 -18.81 -0.38 -3.56
CA PRO A 32 -18.69 -1.82 -3.61
C PRO A 32 -19.01 -2.46 -2.26
N ASN A 33 -20.04 -3.29 -2.23
CA ASN A 33 -20.39 -4.14 -1.10
C ASN A 33 -20.13 -5.61 -1.43
N ILE A 34 -19.70 -6.39 -0.44
CA ILE A 34 -19.44 -7.81 -0.57
C ILE A 34 -20.67 -8.58 -0.14
N GLN A 35 -21.18 -9.42 -1.03
CA GLN A 35 -22.36 -10.23 -0.79
C GLN A 35 -21.93 -11.67 -0.43
N VAL A 36 -22.31 -12.12 0.76
CA VAL A 36 -22.00 -13.46 1.28
C VAL A 36 -23.22 -14.07 1.95
N GLU A 37 -23.31 -15.39 1.95
CA GLU A 37 -24.33 -16.11 2.70
C GLU A 37 -23.84 -16.37 4.13
N VAL A 38 -24.61 -15.90 5.11
CA VAL A 38 -24.32 -16.07 6.55
C VAL A 38 -25.52 -16.74 7.18
N CYS A 39 -25.34 -17.96 7.68
CA CYS A 39 -26.41 -18.74 8.33
C CYS A 39 -27.67 -18.91 7.47
N GLY A 40 -27.52 -19.08 6.14
CA GLY A 40 -28.65 -19.22 5.21
C GLY A 40 -29.24 -17.91 4.70
N GLU A 41 -28.74 -16.75 5.16
CA GLU A 41 -29.20 -15.44 4.73
C GLU A 41 -28.14 -14.72 3.91
N ILE A 42 -28.54 -14.14 2.78
CA ILE A 42 -27.67 -13.28 1.98
C ILE A 42 -27.49 -11.96 2.72
N LYS A 43 -26.25 -11.65 3.09
CA LYS A 43 -25.85 -10.38 3.72
C LYS A 43 -24.88 -9.63 2.82
N GLU A 44 -24.95 -8.31 2.91
CA GLU A 44 -24.07 -7.40 2.19
C GLU A 44 -23.29 -6.57 3.18
N PHE A 45 -21.97 -6.63 3.08
CA PHE A 45 -21.06 -5.88 3.95
C PHE A 45 -20.29 -4.85 3.15
N SER A 46 -20.09 -3.65 3.70
CA SER A 46 -19.14 -2.71 3.16
C SER A 46 -17.71 -3.19 3.41
N ALA A 47 -16.74 -2.63 2.70
CA ALA A 47 -15.33 -2.94 2.93
C ALA A 47 -14.86 -2.48 4.31
N GLU A 48 -15.42 -1.38 4.82
CA GLU A 48 -15.19 -0.85 6.17
C GLU A 48 -15.70 -1.81 7.24
N GLU A 49 -16.90 -2.39 7.08
CA GLU A 49 -17.45 -3.38 8.03
C GLU A 49 -16.59 -4.64 8.12
N ILE A 50 -16.11 -5.19 6.99
CA ILE A 50 -15.21 -6.36 7.04
C ILE A 50 -13.85 -5.98 7.62
N THR A 51 -13.34 -4.78 7.30
CA THR A 51 -12.07 -4.30 7.86
C THR A 51 -12.19 -4.08 9.37
N SER A 52 -13.34 -3.62 9.87
CA SER A 52 -13.59 -3.47 11.31
C SER A 52 -13.60 -4.81 12.03
N MET A 53 -14.13 -5.88 11.42
CA MET A 53 -14.05 -7.25 11.98
C MET A 53 -12.59 -7.72 12.13
N VAL A 54 -11.71 -7.40 11.16
CA VAL A 54 -10.27 -7.70 11.26
C VAL A 54 -9.63 -6.88 12.38
N MET A 55 -9.93 -5.58 12.47
CA MET A 55 -9.42 -4.71 13.53
C MET A 55 -9.89 -5.13 14.91
N LEU A 56 -11.15 -5.56 15.04
CA LEU A 56 -11.70 -6.12 16.27
C LEU A 56 -10.94 -7.38 16.69
N LYS A 57 -10.62 -8.27 15.75
CA LYS A 57 -9.78 -9.43 16.03
C LYS A 57 -8.39 -9.04 16.53
N MET A 58 -7.77 -8.00 15.94
CA MET A 58 -6.47 -7.49 16.40
C MET A 58 -6.55 -6.88 17.80
N LYS A 59 -7.62 -6.11 18.07
CA LYS A 59 -7.92 -5.57 19.40
C LYS A 59 -8.05 -6.69 20.43
N GLU A 60 -8.85 -7.73 20.17
CA GLU A 60 -9.00 -8.88 21.07
C GLU A 60 -7.66 -9.57 21.38
N ILE A 61 -6.79 -9.71 20.38
CA ILE A 61 -5.44 -10.30 20.57
C ILE A 61 -4.61 -9.41 21.51
N ALA A 62 -4.63 -8.09 21.31
CA ALA A 62 -3.92 -7.15 22.16
C ALA A 62 -4.48 -7.13 23.59
N GLU A 63 -5.80 -7.10 23.74
CA GLU A 63 -6.48 -7.13 25.05
C GLU A 63 -6.18 -8.42 25.82
N ALA A 64 -6.16 -9.57 25.14
CA ALA A 64 -5.78 -10.84 25.73
C ALA A 64 -4.32 -10.86 26.19
N TYR A 65 -3.42 -10.20 25.45
CA TYR A 65 -2.01 -10.10 25.81
C TYR A 65 -1.77 -9.16 27.01
N PHE A 66 -2.41 -7.99 27.01
CA PHE A 66 -2.24 -6.99 28.07
C PHE A 66 -3.08 -7.26 29.32
N GLY A 67 -4.18 -8.02 29.20
CA GLY A 67 -5.15 -8.20 30.27
C GLY A 67 -5.97 -6.93 30.57
N ALA A 68 -6.06 -6.01 29.62
CA ALA A 68 -6.73 -4.73 29.75
C ALA A 68 -7.45 -4.33 28.45
N VAL A 69 -8.46 -3.46 28.56
CA VAL A 69 -9.21 -2.94 27.40
C VAL A 69 -8.30 -2.02 26.58
N VAL A 70 -8.31 -2.19 25.26
CA VAL A 70 -7.55 -1.36 24.33
C VAL A 70 -8.51 -0.38 23.64
N THR A 71 -8.31 0.91 23.89
CA THR A 71 -9.17 1.99 23.36
C THR A 71 -8.52 2.77 22.23
N ASP A 72 -7.22 3.00 22.30
CA ASP A 72 -6.50 3.90 21.41
C ASP A 72 -5.53 3.15 20.50
N ALA A 73 -5.42 3.57 19.24
CA ALA A 73 -4.57 2.92 18.25
C ALA A 73 -3.94 3.91 17.27
N VAL A 74 -2.79 3.52 16.73
CA VAL A 74 -2.22 4.10 15.49
C VAL A 74 -2.42 3.09 14.37
N VAL A 75 -2.94 3.55 13.24
CA VAL A 75 -3.26 2.69 12.08
C VAL A 75 -2.30 3.01 10.95
N ALA A 76 -1.59 2.01 10.45
CA ALA A 76 -0.74 2.16 9.27
C ALA A 76 -1.55 1.95 7.97
N VAL A 77 -1.28 2.76 6.95
CA VAL A 77 -1.90 2.68 5.61
C VAL A 77 -0.87 2.88 4.50
N PRO A 78 -1.09 2.38 3.28
CA PRO A 78 -0.19 2.63 2.16
C PRO A 78 0.04 4.11 1.94
N ALA A 79 1.26 4.47 1.55
CA ALA A 79 1.57 5.86 1.17
C ALA A 79 0.75 6.33 -0.05
N SER A 80 0.27 5.40 -0.87
CA SER A 80 -0.61 5.64 -2.02
C SER A 80 -2.08 5.91 -1.66
N PHE A 81 -2.51 5.69 -0.40
CA PHE A 81 -3.91 5.90 -0.01
C PHE A 81 -4.30 7.38 -0.06
N ASP A 82 -5.42 7.65 -0.72
CA ASP A 82 -6.05 8.97 -0.75
C ASP A 82 -6.90 9.25 0.51
N ASP A 83 -7.44 10.46 0.60
CA ASP A 83 -8.22 10.90 1.75
C ASP A 83 -9.51 10.09 1.95
N SER A 84 -10.10 9.55 0.88
CA SER A 84 -11.30 8.72 0.97
C SER A 84 -10.96 7.37 1.61
N GLN A 85 -9.85 6.77 1.20
CA GLN A 85 -9.38 5.50 1.76
C GLN A 85 -8.90 5.66 3.21
N ARG A 86 -8.22 6.77 3.54
CA ARG A 86 -7.81 7.08 4.92
C ARG A 86 -9.01 7.27 5.84
N ARG A 87 -10.04 7.99 5.39
CA ARG A 87 -11.30 8.15 6.14
C ARG A 87 -12.00 6.81 6.34
N ALA A 88 -12.12 6.01 5.30
CA ALA A 88 -12.72 4.67 5.39
C ALA A 88 -11.97 3.75 6.38
N MET A 89 -10.64 3.85 6.47
CA MET A 89 -9.85 3.15 7.49
C MET A 89 -10.14 3.63 8.93
N MET A 90 -10.34 4.93 9.13
CA MET A 90 -10.75 5.49 10.43
C MET A 90 -12.17 5.08 10.81
N ASP A 91 -13.09 5.06 9.84
CA ASP A 91 -14.47 4.60 10.05
C ASP A 91 -14.49 3.11 10.44
N ALA A 92 -13.68 2.28 9.77
CA ALA A 92 -13.51 0.87 10.14
C ALA A 92 -12.96 0.69 11.56
N ALA A 93 -11.99 1.52 11.97
CA ALA A 93 -11.45 1.49 13.34
C ALA A 93 -12.49 1.92 14.38
N ALA A 94 -13.28 2.96 14.09
CA ALA A 94 -14.36 3.40 14.95
C ALA A 94 -15.42 2.30 15.14
N LEU A 95 -15.78 1.58 14.06
CA LEU A 95 -16.68 0.41 14.14
C LEU A 95 -16.11 -0.72 15.00
N ALA A 96 -14.78 -0.87 15.08
CA ALA A 96 -14.11 -1.82 15.97
C ALA A 96 -13.97 -1.32 17.42
N GLY A 97 -14.47 -0.11 17.72
CA GLY A 97 -14.34 0.51 19.04
C GLY A 97 -12.90 0.92 19.36
N LEU A 98 -12.16 1.40 18.35
CA LEU A 98 -10.82 1.96 18.49
C LEU A 98 -10.84 3.46 18.15
N ASN A 99 -10.26 4.27 19.02
CA ASN A 99 -9.95 5.67 18.76
C ASN A 99 -8.61 5.77 18.02
N VAL A 100 -8.63 6.27 16.78
CA VAL A 100 -7.42 6.40 15.96
C VAL A 100 -6.69 7.70 16.32
N LEU A 101 -5.61 7.58 17.09
CA LEU A 101 -4.76 8.71 17.48
C LEU A 101 -4.05 9.32 16.26
N ARG A 102 -3.61 8.47 15.33
CA ARG A 102 -2.92 8.86 14.11
C ARG A 102 -3.05 7.78 13.04
N VAL A 103 -3.22 8.22 11.80
CA VAL A 103 -2.98 7.39 10.62
C VAL A 103 -1.58 7.67 10.12
N ILE A 104 -0.73 6.65 10.05
CA ILE A 104 0.66 6.77 9.59
C ILE A 104 0.84 6.01 8.27
N ASN A 105 1.74 6.48 7.42
CA ASN A 105 2.08 5.72 6.23
C ASN A 105 2.95 4.51 6.57
N GLU A 106 2.68 3.38 5.94
CA GLU A 106 3.46 2.14 6.06
C GLU A 106 4.98 2.37 5.91
N PRO A 107 5.48 3.07 4.87
CA PRO A 107 6.91 3.32 4.76
C PRO A 107 7.48 4.19 5.88
N MET A 108 6.70 5.15 6.40
CA MET A 108 7.11 5.99 7.52
C MET A 108 7.21 5.19 8.82
N ALA A 109 6.22 4.33 9.06
CA ALA A 109 6.25 3.42 10.20
C ALA A 109 7.48 2.51 10.13
N ALA A 110 7.79 1.95 8.97
CA ALA A 110 8.98 1.12 8.80
C ALA A 110 10.29 1.89 9.06
N ALA A 111 10.38 3.16 8.63
CA ALA A 111 11.53 4.02 8.89
C ALA A 111 11.71 4.35 10.38
N ILE A 112 10.61 4.51 11.11
CA ILE A 112 10.62 4.69 12.58
C ILE A 112 11.10 3.39 13.26
N ALA A 113 10.60 2.24 12.80
CA ALA A 113 10.93 0.94 13.36
C ALA A 113 12.42 0.61 13.29
N TYR A 114 13.08 0.97 12.19
CA TYR A 114 14.53 0.80 12.02
C TYR A 114 15.38 1.70 12.91
N GLY A 115 14.77 2.54 13.77
CA GLY A 115 15.53 3.39 14.69
C GLY A 115 16.39 4.41 13.95
N LEU A 116 16.03 4.77 12.70
CA LEU A 116 16.73 5.79 11.95
C LEU A 116 16.77 7.12 12.72
N HIS A 117 15.85 7.34 13.66
CA HIS A 117 15.88 8.44 14.61
C HIS A 117 17.02 8.28 15.63
N TRP A 118 17.13 7.10 16.25
CA TRP A 118 18.05 6.83 17.34
C TRP A 118 19.52 6.76 16.91
N GLU A 119 19.81 6.19 15.73
CA GLU A 119 21.17 6.20 15.18
C GLU A 119 21.64 7.61 14.80
N ALA A 120 20.73 8.51 14.41
CA ALA A 120 21.05 9.92 14.16
C ALA A 120 21.43 10.65 15.46
N THR A 121 20.81 10.30 16.58
CA THR A 121 21.03 10.96 17.87
C THR A 121 22.12 10.30 18.72
N ALA A 122 22.39 9.00 18.54
CA ALA A 122 23.34 8.23 19.34
C ALA A 122 24.76 8.14 18.73
N GLY A 123 24.97 8.63 17.50
CA GLY A 123 26.28 8.65 16.83
C GLY A 123 27.12 9.92 17.05
N SER A 124 26.57 10.93 17.70
CA SER A 124 27.17 12.28 17.78
C SER A 124 28.09 12.51 19.00
N GLU A 125 28.49 11.45 19.71
CA GLU A 125 29.61 11.52 20.66
C GLU A 125 30.91 11.04 19.98
N GLY A 126 31.41 11.80 19.00
CA GLY A 126 32.79 11.62 18.54
C GLY A 126 33.15 11.94 17.08
N SER A 127 32.19 12.24 16.20
CA SER A 127 32.50 12.68 14.83
C SER A 127 31.94 14.08 14.57
N GLU A 128 32.81 15.02 14.21
CA GLU A 128 32.50 16.43 13.89
C GLU A 128 31.61 16.63 12.64
N ASP A 129 30.97 15.58 12.10
CA ASP A 129 30.06 15.62 10.94
C ASP A 129 28.58 15.46 11.35
N ALA A 130 28.16 16.15 12.41
CA ALA A 130 26.80 16.08 12.99
C ALA A 130 25.71 16.83 12.18
N GLU A 131 25.91 17.05 10.87
CA GLU A 131 25.03 17.82 9.97
C GLU A 131 24.67 17.05 8.68
N SER A 132 24.72 15.71 8.68
CA SER A 132 24.45 14.93 7.46
C SER A 132 22.98 14.54 7.31
N VAL A 133 22.29 15.21 6.38
CA VAL A 133 20.98 14.78 5.88
C VAL A 133 21.08 13.38 5.30
N ARG A 134 20.44 12.39 5.92
CA ARG A 134 20.44 11.01 5.44
C ARG A 134 19.30 10.76 4.48
N LYS A 135 19.59 10.12 3.34
CA LYS A 135 18.59 9.70 2.36
C LYS A 135 18.41 8.19 2.43
N VAL A 136 17.19 7.77 2.75
CA VAL A 136 16.82 6.36 2.92
C VAL A 136 15.73 6.02 1.93
N LEU A 137 15.84 4.86 1.27
CA LEU A 137 14.73 4.32 0.48
C LEU A 137 13.99 3.26 1.30
N VAL A 138 12.69 3.42 1.47
CA VAL A 138 11.82 2.36 1.94
C VAL A 138 11.25 1.63 0.73
N PHE A 139 11.56 0.32 0.65
CA PHE A 139 11.10 -0.60 -0.38
C PHE A 139 10.08 -1.56 0.25
N ASP A 140 8.80 -1.25 0.09
CA ASP A 140 7.69 -2.05 0.64
C ASP A 140 7.05 -2.90 -0.44
N LEU A 141 7.38 -4.20 -0.46
CA LEU A 141 6.79 -5.17 -1.35
C LEU A 141 5.97 -6.18 -0.54
N GLY A 142 4.69 -5.84 -0.38
CA GLY A 142 3.73 -6.63 0.36
C GLY A 142 3.10 -7.76 -0.44
N GLY A 143 2.01 -8.32 0.10
CA GLY A 143 1.22 -9.35 -0.56
C GLY A 143 0.47 -8.84 -1.80
N GLY A 144 0.00 -7.59 -1.80
CA GLY A 144 -0.85 -7.08 -2.86
C GLY A 144 -0.57 -5.65 -3.34
N THR A 145 0.34 -4.94 -2.68
CA THR A 145 0.79 -3.59 -3.03
C THR A 145 2.30 -3.53 -3.02
N PHE A 146 2.84 -2.63 -3.84
CA PHE A 146 4.24 -2.26 -3.86
C PHE A 146 4.31 -0.76 -3.63
N ASP A 147 5.00 -0.30 -2.60
CA ASP A 147 5.12 1.12 -2.25
C ASP A 147 6.61 1.46 -2.10
N LEU A 148 7.01 2.60 -2.67
CA LEU A 148 8.37 3.14 -2.60
C LEU A 148 8.33 4.51 -1.96
N CYS A 149 9.25 4.77 -1.04
CA CYS A 149 9.37 6.08 -0.43
C CYS A 149 10.83 6.45 -0.20
N VAL A 150 11.27 7.55 -0.81
CA VAL A 150 12.57 8.15 -0.49
C VAL A 150 12.35 9.16 0.64
N LEU A 151 13.03 8.95 1.75
CA LEU A 151 12.97 9.78 2.95
C LEU A 151 14.25 10.58 3.11
N SER A 152 14.08 11.82 3.57
CA SER A 152 15.13 12.67 4.13
C SER A 152 15.01 12.62 5.64
N ILE A 153 16.10 12.30 6.33
CA ILE A 153 16.14 12.23 7.79
C ILE A 153 17.23 13.16 8.29
N GLU A 154 16.83 14.15 9.07
CA GLU A 154 17.70 15.18 9.64
C GLU A 154 17.21 15.50 11.06
N GLU A 155 18.05 15.32 12.08
CA GLU A 155 17.73 15.64 13.48
C GLU A 155 16.37 15.06 13.99
N GLY A 156 16.01 13.84 13.56
CA GLY A 156 14.73 13.22 13.94
C GLY A 156 13.50 13.74 13.18
N ILE A 157 13.71 14.65 12.22
CA ILE A 157 12.72 15.08 11.24
C ILE A 157 12.75 14.11 10.06
N TYR A 158 11.61 13.49 9.78
CA TYR A 158 11.43 12.61 8.64
C TYR A 158 10.57 13.30 7.59
N GLU A 159 11.17 13.62 6.44
CA GLU A 159 10.48 14.22 5.32
C GLU A 159 10.42 13.25 4.14
N THR A 160 9.22 13.06 3.59
CA THR A 160 9.10 12.34 2.32
C THR A 160 9.59 13.20 1.15
N VAL A 161 10.63 12.74 0.45
CA VAL A 161 11.19 13.41 -0.73
C VAL A 161 10.48 12.97 -2.01
N ALA A 162 10.22 11.66 -2.14
CA ALA A 162 9.56 11.11 -3.31
C ALA A 162 8.78 9.85 -2.97
N ARG A 163 7.77 9.57 -3.79
CA ARG A 163 6.97 8.35 -3.70
C ARG A 163 6.79 7.70 -5.06
N GLY A 164 6.72 6.38 -5.03
CA GLY A 164 6.31 5.56 -6.16
C GLY A 164 5.65 4.29 -5.68
N GLY A 165 5.38 3.38 -6.61
CA GLY A 165 4.74 2.12 -6.31
C GLY A 165 3.57 1.78 -7.23
N HIS A 166 2.90 0.68 -6.92
CA HIS A 166 1.83 0.10 -7.69
C HIS A 166 0.83 -0.63 -6.78
N ALA A 167 -0.42 -0.15 -6.76
CA ALA A 167 -1.48 -0.61 -5.85
C ALA A 167 -1.96 -2.07 -6.07
N HIS A 168 -1.58 -2.68 -7.20
CA HIS A 168 -2.00 -4.04 -7.59
C HIS A 168 -0.82 -4.96 -7.93
N LEU A 169 0.37 -4.69 -7.39
CA LEU A 169 1.58 -5.49 -7.59
C LEU A 169 2.11 -5.97 -6.25
N GLY A 170 2.31 -7.28 -6.07
CA GLY A 170 2.85 -7.86 -4.85
C GLY A 170 2.99 -9.38 -4.93
N GLY A 171 3.18 -10.01 -3.77
CA GLY A 171 3.36 -11.47 -3.67
C GLY A 171 2.23 -12.34 -4.24
N GLU A 172 1.00 -11.84 -4.30
CA GLU A 172 -0.14 -12.51 -4.91
C GLU A 172 0.03 -12.66 -6.43
N ASN A 173 0.67 -11.68 -7.09
CA ASN A 173 0.97 -11.75 -8.52
C ASN A 173 1.95 -12.89 -8.78
N PHE A 174 3.02 -12.99 -7.99
CA PHE A 174 4.01 -14.07 -8.10
C PHE A 174 3.39 -15.45 -7.86
N THR A 175 2.53 -15.56 -6.85
CA THR A 175 1.77 -16.80 -6.59
C THR A 175 0.83 -17.13 -7.75
N SER A 176 0.24 -16.13 -8.41
CA SER A 176 -0.63 -16.32 -9.56
C SER A 176 0.14 -16.84 -10.77
N ARG A 177 1.35 -16.31 -11.06
CA ARG A 177 2.24 -16.82 -12.12
C ARG A 177 2.53 -18.32 -11.94
N LEU A 178 2.84 -18.72 -10.70
CA LEU A 178 3.11 -20.12 -10.38
C LEU A 178 1.86 -21.00 -10.54
N VAL A 179 0.68 -20.50 -10.16
CA VAL A 179 -0.58 -21.23 -10.34
C VAL A 179 -0.95 -21.39 -11.80
N GLU A 180 -0.83 -20.34 -12.61
CA GLU A 180 -1.07 -20.42 -14.06
C GLU A 180 -0.15 -21.46 -14.72
N HIS A 181 1.13 -21.44 -14.36
CA HIS A 181 2.11 -22.42 -14.83
C HIS A 181 1.70 -23.86 -14.44
N LEU A 182 1.32 -24.09 -13.18
CA LEU A 182 0.95 -25.43 -12.72
C LEU A 182 -0.43 -25.89 -13.22
N VAL A 183 -1.38 -24.98 -13.46
CA VAL A 183 -2.64 -25.27 -14.16
C VAL A 183 -2.35 -25.79 -15.56
N GLN A 184 -1.47 -25.10 -16.30
CA GLN A 184 -1.09 -25.51 -17.65
C GLN A 184 -0.39 -26.87 -17.64
N ARG A 185 0.55 -27.08 -16.72
CA ARG A 185 1.24 -28.36 -16.54
C ARG A 185 0.27 -29.50 -16.21
N PHE A 186 -0.69 -29.27 -15.31
CA PHE A 186 -1.73 -30.26 -15.01
C PHE A 186 -2.56 -30.60 -16.25
N LYS A 187 -2.96 -29.59 -17.03
CA LYS A 187 -3.72 -29.76 -18.27
C LYS A 187 -2.94 -30.54 -19.32
N ASP A 188 -1.63 -30.31 -19.42
CA ASP A 188 -0.78 -31.02 -20.37
C ASP A 188 -0.53 -32.47 -19.96
N GLU A 189 -0.38 -32.74 -18.66
CA GLU A 189 -0.10 -34.08 -18.13
C GLU A 189 -1.36 -34.95 -18.07
N TYR A 190 -2.47 -34.42 -17.55
CA TYR A 190 -3.70 -35.19 -17.29
C TYR A 190 -4.83 -34.95 -18.29
N LYS A 191 -4.65 -34.01 -19.25
CA LYS A 191 -5.66 -33.63 -20.25
C LYS A 191 -7.00 -33.18 -19.65
N LYS A 192 -6.97 -32.62 -18.43
CA LYS A 192 -8.13 -32.11 -17.69
C LYS A 192 -7.91 -30.67 -17.27
N ASP A 193 -9.00 -29.91 -17.19
CA ASP A 193 -8.96 -28.48 -16.86
C ASP A 193 -9.45 -28.21 -15.43
N ILE A 194 -8.51 -28.00 -14.52
CA ILE A 194 -8.80 -27.76 -13.09
C ILE A 194 -9.46 -26.40 -12.85
N THR A 195 -9.43 -25.48 -13.82
CA THR A 195 -10.07 -24.15 -13.68
C THR A 195 -11.59 -24.24 -13.54
N THR A 196 -12.16 -25.39 -13.88
CA THR A 196 -13.58 -25.70 -13.71
C THR A 196 -14.00 -25.88 -12.24
N SER A 197 -13.05 -26.08 -11.32
CA SER A 197 -13.30 -26.29 -9.89
C SER A 197 -12.68 -25.18 -9.04
N PRO A 198 -13.48 -24.24 -8.50
CA PRO A 198 -12.98 -23.18 -7.61
C PRO A 198 -12.28 -23.72 -6.36
N ARG A 199 -12.75 -24.87 -5.84
CA ARG A 199 -12.13 -25.55 -4.70
C ARG A 199 -10.71 -25.99 -5.03
N ASP A 200 -10.52 -26.63 -6.17
CA ASP A 200 -9.24 -27.26 -6.50
C ASP A 200 -8.20 -26.20 -6.90
N ILE A 201 -8.64 -25.11 -7.56
CA ILE A 201 -7.81 -23.92 -7.77
C ILE A 201 -7.38 -23.29 -6.44
N TYR A 202 -8.27 -23.23 -5.44
CA TYR A 202 -7.92 -22.72 -4.11
C TYR A 202 -6.89 -23.62 -3.40
N CYS A 203 -7.05 -24.94 -3.49
CA CYS A 203 -6.08 -25.92 -2.98
C CYS A 203 -4.71 -25.75 -3.65
N LEU A 204 -4.67 -25.68 -4.99
CA LEU A 204 -3.44 -25.44 -5.74
C LEU A 204 -2.78 -24.12 -5.36
N ARG A 205 -3.55 -23.03 -5.27
CA ARG A 205 -3.04 -21.72 -4.87
C ARG A 205 -2.41 -21.70 -3.50
N THR A 206 -3.01 -22.39 -2.54
CA THR A 206 -2.47 -22.54 -1.19
C THR A 206 -1.12 -23.28 -1.21
N ALA A 207 -1.01 -24.33 -2.02
CA ALA A 207 0.23 -25.07 -2.18
C ALA A 207 1.31 -24.23 -2.91
N CYS A 208 0.94 -23.46 -3.92
CA CYS A 208 1.84 -22.53 -4.61
C CYS A 208 2.36 -21.43 -3.70
N GLU A 209 1.53 -20.87 -2.82
CA GLU A 209 1.98 -19.87 -1.84
C GLU A 209 3.03 -20.46 -0.89
N ARG A 210 2.83 -21.71 -0.42
CA ARG A 210 3.82 -22.43 0.39
C ARG A 210 5.10 -22.69 -0.39
N ALA A 211 4.99 -23.13 -1.63
CA ALA A 211 6.14 -23.36 -2.51
C ALA A 211 6.94 -22.07 -2.77
N LYS A 212 6.27 -20.96 -3.07
CA LYS A 212 6.90 -19.64 -3.22
C LYS A 212 7.72 -19.27 -1.97
N ARG A 213 7.14 -19.41 -0.78
CA ARG A 213 7.85 -19.15 0.49
C ARG A 213 9.05 -20.08 0.68
N ALA A 214 8.92 -21.36 0.33
CA ALA A 214 10.03 -22.32 0.41
C ALA A 214 11.17 -21.93 -0.55
N LEU A 215 10.85 -21.46 -1.77
CA LEU A 215 11.83 -21.04 -2.77
C LEU A 215 12.63 -19.79 -2.36
N SER A 216 12.15 -18.99 -1.40
CA SER A 216 12.94 -17.92 -0.79
C SER A 216 14.19 -18.43 -0.07
N PHE A 217 14.18 -19.69 0.40
CA PHE A 217 15.27 -20.28 1.18
C PHE A 217 15.93 -21.46 0.45
N ALA A 218 15.16 -22.28 -0.27
CA ALA A 218 15.64 -23.45 -1.02
C ALA A 218 15.74 -23.17 -2.52
N SER A 219 16.65 -23.87 -3.22
CA SER A 219 16.79 -23.77 -4.68
C SER A 219 15.70 -24.52 -5.45
N ARG A 220 14.95 -25.40 -4.78
CA ARG A 220 13.83 -26.17 -5.32
C ARG A 220 12.86 -26.56 -4.20
N THR A 221 11.62 -26.84 -4.58
CA THR A 221 10.57 -27.37 -3.69
C THR A 221 9.62 -28.26 -4.49
N THR A 222 8.82 -29.05 -3.80
CA THR A 222 7.74 -29.85 -4.41
C THR A 222 6.39 -29.29 -4.01
N VAL A 223 5.48 -29.18 -4.97
CA VAL A 223 4.04 -28.96 -4.77
C VAL A 223 3.37 -30.33 -4.84
N GLU A 224 2.81 -30.78 -3.73
CA GLU A 224 2.15 -32.09 -3.61
C GLU A 224 0.75 -31.90 -3.03
N ILE A 225 -0.25 -32.43 -3.72
CA ILE A 225 -1.66 -32.33 -3.34
C ILE A 225 -2.37 -33.65 -3.68
N ASP A 226 -2.82 -34.35 -2.65
CA ASP A 226 -3.62 -35.58 -2.79
C ASP A 226 -5.01 -35.25 -3.33
N SER A 227 -5.50 -36.07 -4.26
CA SER A 227 -6.82 -35.99 -4.85
C SER A 227 -7.21 -34.55 -5.28
N LEU A 228 -6.29 -33.85 -5.95
CA LEU A 228 -6.47 -32.46 -6.39
C LEU A 228 -7.70 -32.30 -7.29
N PHE A 229 -7.87 -33.13 -8.32
CA PHE A 229 -8.99 -32.98 -9.26
C PHE A 229 -9.48 -34.35 -9.75
N GLU A 230 -10.77 -34.65 -9.55
CA GLU A 230 -11.38 -35.94 -9.95
C GLU A 230 -10.59 -37.18 -9.46
N GLY A 231 -10.06 -37.11 -8.23
CA GLY A 231 -9.27 -38.20 -7.62
C GLY A 231 -7.82 -38.29 -8.08
N ILE A 232 -7.33 -37.35 -8.89
CA ILE A 232 -5.94 -37.31 -9.36
C ILE A 232 -5.06 -36.62 -8.32
N ASP A 233 -4.02 -37.32 -7.86
CA ASP A 233 -2.94 -36.73 -7.07
C ASP A 233 -2.04 -35.88 -7.97
N PHE A 234 -1.60 -34.72 -7.49
CA PHE A 234 -0.71 -33.84 -8.24
C PHE A 234 0.61 -33.63 -7.51
N CYS A 235 1.72 -33.90 -8.21
CA CYS A 235 3.06 -33.71 -7.69
C CYS A 235 3.94 -33.02 -8.74
N ALA A 236 4.45 -31.83 -8.43
CA ALA A 236 5.33 -31.08 -9.31
C ALA A 236 6.52 -30.51 -8.53
N THR A 237 7.74 -30.80 -8.99
CA THR A 237 8.95 -30.10 -8.52
C THR A 237 9.11 -28.79 -9.28
N ILE A 238 9.38 -27.71 -8.55
CA ILE A 238 9.62 -26.37 -9.08
C ILE A 238 10.96 -25.86 -8.56
N THR A 239 11.74 -25.26 -9.45
CA THR A 239 13.03 -24.66 -9.09
C THR A 239 12.90 -23.15 -8.86
N ARG A 240 13.84 -22.57 -8.11
CA ARG A 240 13.90 -21.12 -7.92
C ARG A 240 14.10 -20.40 -9.25
N CYS A 241 14.95 -20.93 -10.13
CA CYS A 241 15.23 -20.35 -11.46
C CYS A 241 13.95 -20.24 -12.29
N GLU A 242 13.19 -21.33 -12.38
CA GLU A 242 11.91 -21.38 -13.08
C GLU A 242 10.89 -20.40 -12.49
N PHE A 243 10.76 -20.32 -11.16
CA PHE A 243 9.89 -19.34 -10.51
C PHE A 243 10.30 -17.88 -10.81
N GLU A 244 11.61 -17.60 -10.80
CA GLU A 244 12.13 -16.27 -11.10
C GLU A 244 11.91 -15.89 -12.58
N GLU A 245 12.02 -16.84 -13.50
CA GLU A 245 11.70 -16.66 -14.92
C GLU A 245 10.21 -16.34 -15.13
N LEU A 246 9.32 -17.07 -14.45
CA LEU A 246 7.87 -16.83 -14.50
C LEU A 246 7.47 -15.42 -14.03
N CYS A 247 8.26 -14.83 -13.14
CA CYS A 247 7.99 -13.50 -12.55
C CYS A 247 8.84 -12.38 -13.15
N GLN A 248 9.61 -12.64 -14.22
CA GLN A 248 10.60 -11.70 -14.74
C GLN A 248 9.99 -10.37 -15.18
N ASP A 249 8.78 -10.39 -15.75
CA ASP A 249 8.07 -9.18 -16.17
C ASP A 249 7.68 -8.30 -14.97
N ASP A 250 7.17 -8.93 -13.91
CA ASP A 250 6.77 -8.23 -12.69
C ASP A 250 8.01 -7.62 -12.00
N PHE A 251 9.13 -8.35 -11.97
CA PHE A 251 10.41 -7.84 -11.44
C PHE A 251 10.95 -6.65 -12.24
N ARG A 252 10.78 -6.65 -13.56
CA ARG A 252 11.18 -5.52 -14.41
C ARG A 252 10.36 -4.27 -14.08
N VAL A 253 9.03 -4.40 -13.98
CA VAL A 253 8.13 -3.28 -13.60
C VAL A 253 8.50 -2.72 -12.22
N ILE A 254 8.83 -3.59 -11.26
CA ILE A 254 9.31 -3.16 -9.93
C ILE A 254 10.55 -2.27 -10.06
N MET A 255 11.55 -2.68 -10.84
CA MET A 255 12.79 -1.92 -10.98
C MET A 255 12.62 -0.63 -11.79
N GLU A 256 11.73 -0.60 -12.77
CA GLU A 256 11.34 0.64 -13.48
C GLU A 256 10.75 1.67 -12.51
N LEU A 257 9.89 1.23 -11.58
CA LEU A 257 9.31 2.09 -10.55
C LEU A 257 10.36 2.57 -9.53
N VAL A 258 11.34 1.73 -9.18
CA VAL A 258 12.47 2.13 -8.34
C VAL A 258 13.28 3.23 -9.00
N GLU A 259 13.60 3.08 -10.29
CA GLU A 259 14.34 4.07 -11.05
C GLU A 259 13.56 5.37 -11.24
N GLU A 260 12.27 5.29 -11.54
CA GLU A 260 11.40 6.47 -11.63
C GLU A 260 11.37 7.23 -10.29
N THR A 261 11.19 6.51 -9.17
CA THR A 261 11.10 7.13 -7.84
C THR A 261 12.43 7.78 -7.44
N GLN A 262 13.55 7.11 -7.72
CA GLN A 262 14.89 7.67 -7.50
C GLN A 262 15.11 8.92 -8.35
N CYS A 263 14.69 8.93 -9.61
CA CYS A 263 14.79 10.10 -10.49
C CYS A 263 13.95 11.28 -9.98
N VAL A 264 12.70 11.03 -9.58
CA VAL A 264 11.80 12.05 -9.01
C VAL A 264 12.36 12.65 -7.72
N SER A 265 13.03 11.83 -6.90
CA SER A 265 13.68 12.30 -5.67
C SER A 265 14.84 13.26 -5.90
N ARG A 266 15.41 13.27 -7.13
CA ARG A 266 16.64 14.01 -7.49
C ARG A 266 17.86 13.62 -6.65
N VAL A 267 17.80 12.51 -5.92
CA VAL A 267 18.93 11.95 -5.17
C VAL A 267 19.63 10.95 -6.07
N ASN A 268 20.94 11.09 -6.28
CA ASN A 268 21.72 10.11 -7.04
C ASN A 268 21.65 8.71 -6.40
N LYS A 269 21.79 7.63 -7.17
CA LYS A 269 21.76 6.25 -6.65
C LYS A 269 22.72 6.05 -5.48
N SER A 270 23.94 6.60 -5.58
CA SER A 270 24.96 6.56 -4.53
C SER A 270 24.67 7.46 -3.32
N GLY A 271 23.69 8.34 -3.42
CA GLY A 271 23.24 9.18 -2.30
C GLY A 271 22.21 8.50 -1.41
N ILE A 272 21.61 7.39 -1.87
CA ILE A 272 20.77 6.52 -1.05
C ILE A 272 21.71 5.50 -0.40
N LEU A 273 22.03 5.72 0.87
CA LEU A 273 22.99 4.91 1.61
C LEU A 273 22.35 3.66 2.21
N GLU A 274 21.05 3.73 2.48
CA GLU A 274 20.31 2.67 3.15
C GLU A 274 19.00 2.38 2.41
N VAL A 275 18.69 1.09 2.27
CA VAL A 275 17.41 0.62 1.75
C VAL A 275 16.75 -0.27 2.79
N VAL A 276 15.58 0.16 3.24
CA VAL A 276 14.75 -0.52 4.22
C VAL A 276 13.80 -1.47 3.49
N LEU A 277 13.99 -2.77 3.67
CA LEU A 277 13.15 -3.80 3.06
C LEU A 277 11.92 -4.09 3.94
N VAL A 278 10.73 -3.92 3.38
CA VAL A 278 9.43 -4.06 4.06
C VAL A 278 8.53 -4.99 3.26
N GLY A 279 7.73 -5.80 3.95
CA GLY A 279 6.77 -6.70 3.33
C GLY A 279 7.40 -8.05 2.94
N GLY A 280 6.65 -9.13 3.16
CA GLY A 280 7.18 -10.49 3.05
C GLY A 280 7.69 -10.90 1.67
N SER A 281 7.25 -10.23 0.59
CA SER A 281 7.74 -10.52 -0.76
C SER A 281 9.17 -10.03 -1.00
N THR A 282 9.70 -9.14 -0.16
CA THR A 282 11.13 -8.73 -0.20
C THR A 282 12.08 -9.88 0.13
N ARG A 283 11.61 -10.97 0.75
CA ARG A 283 12.40 -12.19 0.98
C ARG A 283 12.74 -12.95 -0.30
N THR A 284 12.19 -12.56 -1.45
CA THR A 284 12.50 -13.16 -2.74
C THR A 284 13.96 -12.86 -3.12
N PRO A 285 14.85 -13.87 -3.25
CA PRO A 285 16.28 -13.64 -3.47
C PRO A 285 16.58 -12.78 -4.71
N ARG A 286 15.78 -12.95 -5.78
CA ARG A 286 15.89 -12.11 -6.97
C ARG A 286 15.65 -10.63 -6.70
N ILE A 287 14.67 -10.29 -5.88
CA ILE A 287 14.37 -8.89 -5.52
C ILE A 287 15.54 -8.29 -4.74
N ILE A 288 16.04 -8.99 -3.72
CA ILE A 288 17.19 -8.55 -2.91
C ILE A 288 18.39 -8.27 -3.83
N LYS A 289 18.68 -9.20 -4.75
CA LYS A 289 19.78 -9.04 -5.71
C LYS A 289 19.58 -7.83 -6.62
N LEU A 290 18.40 -7.67 -7.23
CA LEU A 290 18.12 -6.56 -8.13
C LEU A 290 18.25 -5.20 -7.43
N VAL A 291 17.74 -5.08 -6.20
CA VAL A 291 17.83 -3.86 -5.40
C VAL A 291 19.28 -3.58 -4.99
N SER A 292 20.01 -4.60 -4.54
CA SER A 292 21.44 -4.49 -4.21
C SER A 292 22.28 -4.04 -5.40
N ASP A 293 22.07 -4.66 -6.57
CA ASP A 293 22.80 -4.34 -7.79
C ASP A 293 22.49 -2.91 -8.27
N PHE A 294 21.26 -2.42 -8.05
CA PHE A 294 20.83 -1.08 -8.48
C PHE A 294 21.43 0.05 -7.63
N PHE A 295 21.47 -0.11 -6.31
CA PHE A 295 21.99 0.92 -5.39
C PHE A 295 23.49 0.77 -5.07
N ASN A 296 24.13 -0.29 -5.57
CA ASN A 296 25.58 -0.51 -5.63
C ASN A 296 26.38 0.06 -4.44
N GLY A 297 26.27 -0.61 -3.29
CA GLY A 297 26.97 -0.24 -2.06
C GLY A 297 26.06 0.23 -0.92
N ALA A 298 24.78 0.48 -1.20
CA ALA A 298 23.79 0.76 -0.16
C ALA A 298 23.57 -0.45 0.76
N GLU A 299 23.41 -0.19 2.06
CA GLU A 299 23.10 -1.22 3.04
C GLU A 299 21.62 -1.62 2.95
N LEU A 300 21.34 -2.90 2.73
CA LEU A 300 19.98 -3.43 2.78
C LEU A 300 19.60 -3.80 4.21
N LYS A 301 18.83 -2.93 4.87
CA LYS A 301 18.35 -3.13 6.24
C LYS A 301 17.24 -4.19 6.24
N SER A 302 17.49 -5.32 6.89
CA SER A 302 16.58 -6.48 6.95
C SER A 302 16.59 -7.23 8.30
N TYR A 303 17.13 -6.62 9.36
CA TYR A 303 17.27 -7.27 10.67
C TYR A 303 15.96 -7.31 11.48
N ILE A 304 14.99 -6.44 11.18
CA ILE A 304 13.63 -6.53 11.71
C ILE A 304 12.81 -7.39 10.74
N ASN A 305 11.92 -8.23 11.28
CA ASN A 305 11.03 -9.04 10.47
C ASN A 305 10.22 -8.14 9.50
N PRO A 306 10.37 -8.29 8.16
CA PRO A 306 9.71 -7.40 7.20
C PRO A 306 8.18 -7.51 7.21
N ASP A 307 7.60 -8.58 7.78
CA ASP A 307 6.15 -8.71 7.95
C ASP A 307 5.60 -7.91 9.14
N GLU A 308 6.45 -7.63 10.13
CA GLU A 308 6.05 -7.02 11.41
C GLU A 308 6.50 -5.57 11.53
N ILE A 309 7.45 -5.14 10.70
CA ILE A 309 8.13 -3.86 10.86
C ILE A 309 7.20 -2.64 10.84
N VAL A 310 6.18 -2.66 9.98
CA VAL A 310 5.18 -1.59 9.92
C VAL A 310 4.40 -1.51 11.24
N ALA A 311 3.97 -2.66 11.77
CA ALA A 311 3.25 -2.72 13.04
C ALA A 311 4.15 -2.29 14.20
N TYR A 312 5.43 -2.67 14.17
CA TYR A 312 6.42 -2.26 15.16
C TYR A 312 6.60 -0.73 15.18
N GLY A 313 6.74 -0.11 14.01
CA GLY A 313 6.83 1.34 13.88
C GLY A 313 5.57 2.08 14.32
N ALA A 314 4.40 1.55 13.96
CA ALA A 314 3.12 2.08 14.42
C ALA A 314 2.98 1.98 15.95
N ALA A 315 3.47 0.90 16.56
CA ALA A 315 3.48 0.73 18.01
C ALA A 315 4.42 1.72 18.71
N ILE A 316 5.62 1.99 18.16
CA ILE A 316 6.51 3.05 18.65
C ILE A 316 5.80 4.40 18.60
N GLN A 317 5.15 4.71 17.47
CA GLN A 317 4.40 5.96 17.32
C GLN A 317 3.25 6.07 18.33
N ALA A 318 2.52 4.98 18.57
CA ALA A 318 1.45 4.94 19.56
C ALA A 318 1.98 5.19 20.98
N ASN A 319 3.13 4.59 21.34
CA ASN A 319 3.78 4.82 22.62
C ASN A 319 4.17 6.30 22.80
N ILE A 320 4.78 6.92 21.78
CA ILE A 320 5.15 8.34 21.80
C ILE A 320 3.93 9.24 22.04
N LEU A 321 2.80 8.95 21.37
CA LEU A 321 1.56 9.71 21.53
C LEU A 321 0.87 9.46 22.88
N GLY A 322 1.14 8.33 23.54
CA GLY A 322 0.58 7.97 24.83
C GLY A 322 1.31 8.55 26.04
N ILE A 323 2.53 9.08 25.88
CA ILE A 323 3.34 9.63 26.98
C ILE A 323 2.88 11.07 27.30
N PRO A 324 2.37 11.35 28.52
CA PRO A 324 2.08 12.72 28.95
C PRO A 324 3.38 13.54 29.03
N ASN A 325 3.40 14.73 28.42
CA ASN A 325 4.57 15.63 28.35
C ASN A 325 5.75 15.15 27.51
N PHE A 326 5.54 14.24 26.55
CA PHE A 326 6.57 13.96 25.55
C PHE A 326 6.89 15.24 24.77
N ASN A 327 8.17 15.63 24.72
CA ASN A 327 8.61 16.73 23.88
C ASN A 327 8.43 16.30 22.41
N ALA A 328 7.39 16.82 21.77
CA ALA A 328 7.08 16.55 20.36
C ALA A 328 8.20 16.96 19.38
N GLN A 329 9.28 17.55 19.87
CA GLN A 329 10.48 17.88 19.11
C GLN A 329 11.33 16.64 18.77
N ASP A 330 11.19 15.52 19.51
CA ASP A 330 12.06 14.36 19.32
C ASP A 330 11.66 13.50 18.10
N LEU A 331 10.44 13.58 17.58
CA LEU A 331 10.05 12.86 16.36
C LEU A 331 9.02 13.66 15.56
N LEU A 332 9.48 14.31 14.49
CA LEU A 332 8.64 15.08 13.57
C LEU A 332 8.52 14.35 12.23
N ILE A 333 7.28 14.17 11.77
CA ILE A 333 6.98 13.48 10.52
C ILE A 333 6.32 14.48 9.57
N PHE A 334 7.01 14.82 8.49
CA PHE A 334 6.49 15.59 7.37
C PHE A 334 6.18 14.66 6.20
N ASP A 335 4.89 14.42 6.04
CA ASP A 335 4.36 13.60 4.97
C ASP A 335 3.86 14.48 3.82
N VAL A 336 4.10 14.07 2.58
CA VAL A 336 3.68 14.83 1.39
C VAL A 336 2.32 14.39 0.85
N ALA A 337 1.65 15.25 0.07
CA ALA A 337 0.41 14.87 -0.60
C ALA A 337 0.66 13.73 -1.62
N PRO A 338 -0.07 12.59 -1.55
CA PRO A 338 0.15 11.45 -2.45
C PRO A 338 -0.28 11.70 -3.89
N LEU A 339 -1.25 12.61 -4.08
CA LEU A 339 -1.78 13.01 -5.38
C LEU A 339 -1.87 14.52 -5.43
N SER A 340 -1.76 15.09 -6.64
CA SER A 340 -2.06 16.50 -6.83
C SER A 340 -3.54 16.70 -6.57
N ILE A 341 -3.88 17.67 -5.74
CA ILE A 341 -5.25 18.13 -5.54
C ILE A 341 -5.45 19.31 -6.47
N GLY A 342 -6.59 19.37 -7.14
CA GLY A 342 -6.90 20.40 -8.12
C GLY A 342 -8.39 20.55 -8.33
N ILE A 343 -8.76 21.42 -9.25
CA ILE A 343 -10.16 21.61 -9.65
C ILE A 343 -10.37 21.35 -11.13
N GLU A 344 -11.64 21.20 -11.51
CA GLU A 344 -12.06 21.25 -12.90
C GLU A 344 -12.13 22.68 -13.41
N THR A 345 -11.47 22.94 -14.54
CA THR A 345 -11.63 24.16 -15.32
C THR A 345 -12.36 23.88 -16.64
N ALA A 346 -12.69 24.94 -17.38
CA ALA A 346 -13.46 24.84 -18.61
C ALA A 346 -12.90 23.77 -19.57
N GLY A 347 -13.78 22.91 -20.09
CA GLY A 347 -13.41 21.79 -20.97
C GLY A 347 -13.03 20.50 -20.23
N GLY A 348 -13.30 20.38 -18.93
CA GLY A 348 -13.00 19.16 -18.16
C GLY A 348 -11.50 18.99 -17.89
N ILE A 349 -10.74 20.09 -17.90
CA ILE A 349 -9.30 20.09 -17.69
C ILE A 349 -9.03 20.11 -16.18
N PHE A 350 -8.12 19.23 -15.75
CA PHE A 350 -7.65 19.22 -14.37
C PHE A 350 -6.56 20.28 -14.19
N THR A 351 -6.80 21.22 -13.29
CA THR A 351 -5.82 22.25 -12.93
C THR A 351 -5.33 21.98 -11.50
N PRO A 352 -4.09 21.50 -11.31
CA PRO A 352 -3.56 21.21 -9.98
C PRO A 352 -3.40 22.51 -9.18
N THR A 353 -3.94 22.50 -7.96
CA THR A 353 -3.87 23.59 -6.99
C THR A 353 -2.84 23.29 -5.91
N VAL A 354 -2.82 22.06 -5.40
CA VAL A 354 -1.75 21.55 -4.55
C VAL A 354 -1.05 20.46 -5.34
N PRO A 355 0.15 20.72 -5.89
CA PRO A 355 0.95 19.68 -6.49
C PRO A 355 1.20 18.54 -5.49
N ARG A 356 1.27 17.30 -6.01
CA ARG A 356 1.78 16.15 -5.24
C ARG A 356 3.18 16.44 -4.71
N GLU A 357 3.61 15.66 -3.72
CA GLU A 357 4.98 15.70 -3.19
C GLU A 357 5.34 17.05 -2.53
N ILE A 358 4.33 17.89 -2.26
CA ILE A 358 4.48 19.08 -1.41
C ILE A 358 4.10 18.72 0.03
N GLY A 359 4.88 19.25 0.97
CA GLY A 359 4.70 19.06 2.41
C GLY A 359 3.37 19.61 2.97
N PRO A 360 3.04 19.24 4.22
CA PRO A 360 1.68 19.37 4.77
C PRO A 360 1.25 20.81 5.12
N MET A 361 2.16 21.78 5.11
CA MET A 361 1.89 23.20 5.38
C MET A 361 1.88 24.05 4.10
N PHE A 362 1.25 23.55 3.05
CA PHE A 362 1.10 24.28 1.80
C PHE A 362 -0.32 24.80 1.64
N ALA A 363 -0.46 26.13 1.69
CA ALA A 363 -1.68 26.82 1.30
C ALA A 363 -1.47 27.44 -0.07
N SER A 364 -2.41 27.19 -0.98
CA SER A 364 -2.41 27.81 -2.30
C SER A 364 -3.74 28.46 -2.58
N GLY A 365 -3.67 29.68 -3.13
CA GLY A 365 -4.82 30.47 -3.54
C GLY A 365 -4.93 30.52 -5.05
N PHE A 366 -6.16 30.49 -5.56
CA PHE A 366 -6.45 30.53 -6.99
C PHE A 366 -7.56 31.54 -7.25
N SER A 367 -7.41 32.28 -8.34
CA SER A 367 -8.45 33.18 -8.83
C SER A 367 -9.04 32.58 -10.10
N PHE A 368 -10.36 32.46 -10.14
CA PHE A 368 -11.09 32.06 -11.34
C PHE A 368 -12.01 33.19 -11.77
N ARG A 369 -12.27 33.27 -13.08
CA ARG A 369 -13.27 34.17 -13.64
C ARG A 369 -14.36 33.35 -14.30
N SER A 370 -15.60 33.81 -14.14
CA SER A 370 -16.72 33.24 -14.89
C SER A 370 -16.44 33.36 -16.39
N SER A 371 -16.70 32.28 -17.13
CA SER A 371 -16.70 32.31 -18.60
C SER A 371 -17.97 32.96 -19.17
N LEU A 372 -18.97 33.24 -18.32
CA LEU A 372 -20.20 33.91 -18.70
C LEU A 372 -20.05 35.43 -18.57
N PRO A 373 -20.69 36.23 -19.45
CA PRO A 373 -20.71 37.68 -19.34
C PRO A 373 -21.28 38.12 -18.00
N HIS A 374 -20.64 39.11 -17.36
CA HIS A 374 -21.13 39.67 -16.10
C HIS A 374 -22.47 40.38 -16.35
N HIS A 375 -23.55 39.93 -15.69
CA HIS A 375 -24.84 40.62 -15.68
C HIS A 375 -25.10 41.15 -14.26
N PRO A 376 -25.24 42.47 -14.06
CA PRO A 376 -25.30 43.11 -12.73
C PRO A 376 -26.56 42.78 -11.88
N ALA A 377 -27.39 41.84 -12.32
CA ALA A 377 -28.60 41.38 -11.64
C ALA A 377 -28.55 39.87 -11.26
N MET A 378 -27.48 39.17 -11.62
CA MET A 378 -27.29 37.75 -11.39
C MET A 378 -25.79 37.52 -11.16
N ASP A 379 -25.37 37.37 -9.91
CA ASP A 379 -24.09 36.77 -9.57
C ASP A 379 -24.34 35.29 -9.27
N PRO A 380 -24.38 34.42 -10.31
CA PRO A 380 -24.63 33.01 -10.09
C PRO A 380 -23.50 32.43 -9.24
N PRO A 381 -23.83 31.58 -8.26
CA PRO A 381 -22.80 30.96 -7.45
C PRO A 381 -21.92 30.06 -8.32
N ILE A 382 -20.61 30.08 -8.05
CA ILE A 382 -19.63 29.27 -8.79
C ILE A 382 -19.56 27.91 -8.12
N ALA A 383 -20.11 26.89 -8.77
CA ALA A 383 -19.90 25.51 -8.38
C ALA A 383 -18.48 25.08 -8.79
N TYR A 384 -17.77 24.42 -7.89
CA TYR A 384 -16.47 23.83 -8.17
C TYR A 384 -16.47 22.36 -7.75
N MET A 385 -15.69 21.55 -8.46
CA MET A 385 -15.43 20.16 -8.11
C MET A 385 -13.93 20.01 -7.87
N THR A 386 -13.58 19.34 -6.77
CA THR A 386 -12.19 19.04 -6.44
C THR A 386 -11.85 17.62 -6.88
N PHE A 387 -10.64 17.45 -7.40
CA PHE A 387 -10.13 16.18 -7.89
C PHE A 387 -8.73 15.90 -7.34
N GLY A 388 -8.41 14.64 -7.14
CA GLY A 388 -7.07 14.13 -6.85
C GLY A 388 -6.60 13.24 -7.99
N GLY A 389 -5.45 13.52 -8.59
CA GLY A 389 -4.92 12.66 -9.66
C GLY A 389 -3.74 13.24 -10.45
N ARG A 390 -3.35 12.50 -11.51
CA ARG A 390 -2.19 12.82 -12.38
C ARG A 390 -2.60 13.12 -13.84
N GLY A 391 -3.84 12.80 -14.22
CA GLY A 391 -4.33 12.98 -15.57
C GLY A 391 -4.59 14.45 -15.92
N LEU A 392 -4.37 14.79 -17.19
CA LEU A 392 -4.67 16.13 -17.73
C LEU A 392 -6.15 16.48 -17.67
N TYR A 393 -7.03 15.47 -17.79
CA TYR A 393 -8.48 15.65 -17.79
C TYR A 393 -9.08 15.08 -16.50
N THR A 394 -10.09 15.76 -15.95
CA THR A 394 -10.74 15.36 -14.69
C THR A 394 -11.39 13.98 -14.76
N LYS A 395 -11.85 13.55 -15.94
CA LYS A 395 -12.35 12.18 -16.16
C LYS A 395 -11.34 11.05 -15.90
N ARG A 396 -10.04 11.37 -15.84
CA ARG A 396 -8.96 10.43 -15.51
C ARG A 396 -8.48 10.57 -14.05
N ASN A 397 -9.10 11.48 -13.30
CA ASN A 397 -8.75 11.77 -11.91
C ASN A 397 -9.94 11.48 -11.01
N ARG A 398 -9.67 11.28 -9.73
CA ARG A 398 -10.70 10.93 -8.78
C ARG A 398 -11.36 12.19 -8.22
N ARG A 399 -12.69 12.27 -8.27
CA ARG A 399 -13.42 13.36 -7.62
C ARG A 399 -13.32 13.22 -6.10
N GLN A 400 -12.86 14.26 -5.43
CA GLN A 400 -12.68 14.32 -3.97
C GLN A 400 -13.83 15.04 -3.28
N GLY A 401 -14.49 15.96 -3.98
CA GLY A 401 -15.61 16.73 -3.44
C GLY A 401 -16.20 17.71 -4.43
N SER A 402 -17.14 18.51 -3.94
CA SER A 402 -17.68 19.65 -4.65
C SER A 402 -18.19 20.69 -3.67
N GLY A 403 -18.09 21.94 -4.05
CA GLY A 403 -18.58 23.07 -3.27
C GLY A 403 -19.22 24.11 -4.17
N VAL A 404 -19.81 25.11 -3.52
CA VAL A 404 -20.46 26.23 -4.18
C VAL A 404 -19.96 27.49 -3.51
N MET A 405 -19.24 28.33 -4.26
CA MET A 405 -18.78 29.63 -3.81
C MET A 405 -19.84 30.68 -4.17
N ARG A 406 -20.35 31.39 -3.17
CA ARG A 406 -21.16 32.58 -3.38
C ARG A 406 -20.20 33.78 -3.42
N GLN A 407 -20.43 34.70 -4.36
CA GLN A 407 -19.66 35.94 -4.45
C GLN A 407 -19.86 36.82 -3.22
#